data_AF-A0A9E3JC76-F1
#
_entry.id   AF-A0A9E3JC76-F1
#
_cell.length_a   1.000
_cell.length_b   1.000
_cell.length_c   1.000
_cell.angle_alpha   90.00
_cell.angle_beta   90.00
_cell.angle_gamma   90.00
#
_symmetry.space_group_name_H-M   'P 1'
#
loop_
_entity.id
_entity.type
_entity.pdbx_description
1 polymer ?
#
loop_
_entity_poly.entity_id
_entity_poly.type
_entity_poly.pdbx_seq_one_letter_code
_entity_poly.pdbx_strand_id
1 'polypeptide(L)'
;MERLCHATGVLLVLSGLAHLVVFAVDGGPWDGPVSWRKPVTFGVSFGVTLIAVAWITSYLRVGPRLRTLLLAVFAADCAVEVGGITLQAWRGVPSHLDMETPFDTAVSMTLAVGGGVLVVLLTVFAVVSFR
;
A
#
# COMPACT_ATOMS: atom_id res chain seq x y z
N MET A 1 -8.03 -8.22 -14.49
CA MET A 1 -7.36 -8.08 -13.18
C MET A 1 -5.92 -7.63 -13.32
N GLU A 2 -5.06 -8.35 -14.05
CA GLU A 2 -3.64 -7.94 -14.21
C GLU A 2 -3.44 -6.48 -14.64
N ARG A 3 -4.09 -6.04 -15.73
CA ARG A 3 -4.00 -4.64 -16.17
C ARG A 3 -4.37 -3.64 -15.08
N LEU A 4 -5.37 -3.98 -14.25
CA LEU A 4 -5.78 -3.15 -13.12
C LEU A 4 -4.66 -3.11 -12.06
N CYS A 5 -4.14 -4.26 -11.63
CA CYS A 5 -3.03 -4.31 -10.67
C CYS A 5 -1.80 -3.52 -11.15
N HIS A 6 -1.46 -3.61 -12.44
CA HIS A 6 -0.35 -2.85 -13.02
C HIS A 6 -0.64 -1.36 -13.05
N ALA A 7 -1.83 -0.95 -13.51
CA ALA A 7 -2.22 0.46 -13.53
C ALA A 7 -2.25 1.07 -12.12
N THR A 8 -2.86 0.37 -11.15
CA THR A 8 -2.84 0.76 -9.74
C THR A 8 -1.42 0.84 -9.22
N GLY A 9 -0.59 -0.19 -9.49
CA GLY A 9 0.80 -0.19 -9.03
C GLY A 9 1.61 0.97 -9.58
N VAL A 10 1.49 1.27 -10.88
CA VAL A 10 2.12 2.44 -11.50
C VAL A 10 1.62 3.74 -10.86
N LEU A 11 0.31 3.87 -10.63
CA LEU A 11 -0.26 5.04 -9.97
C LEU A 11 0.31 5.24 -8.56
N LEU A 12 0.47 4.17 -7.78
CA LEU A 12 1.07 4.23 -6.44
C LEU A 12 2.54 4.63 -6.49
N VAL A 13 3.32 4.10 -7.45
CA VAL A 13 4.71 4.51 -7.66
C VAL A 13 4.78 5.99 -8.02
N LEU A 14 3.96 6.45 -8.96
CA LEU A 14 3.90 7.86 -9.37
C LEU A 14 3.49 8.76 -8.20
N SER A 15 2.56 8.32 -7.36
CA SER A 15 2.20 9.03 -6.14
C SER A 15 3.39 9.16 -5.18
N GLY A 16 4.14 8.08 -4.94
CA GLY A 16 5.33 8.12 -4.10
C GLY A 16 6.41 9.07 -4.66
N LEU A 17 6.64 9.05 -5.97
CA LEU A 17 7.57 9.97 -6.63
C LEU A 17 7.09 11.43 -6.58
N ALA A 18 5.78 11.68 -6.71
CA ALA A 18 5.21 13.01 -6.57
C ALA A 18 5.43 13.56 -5.15
N HIS A 19 5.25 12.75 -4.11
CA HIS A 19 5.55 13.16 -2.74
C HIS A 19 7.04 13.39 -2.48
N LEU A 20 7.94 12.77 -3.25
CA LEU A 20 9.37 13.05 -3.18
C LEU A 20 9.67 14.45 -3.74
N VAL A 21 8.97 14.86 -4.80
CA VAL A 21 9.03 16.23 -5.32
C VAL A 21 8.45 17.22 -4.30
N VAL A 22 7.32 16.89 -3.65
CA VAL A 22 6.77 17.70 -2.56
C VAL A 22 7.81 17.90 -1.45
N PHE A 23 8.45 16.83 -0.98
CA PHE A 23 9.51 16.91 0.02
C PHE A 23 10.68 17.81 -0.42
N ALA A 24 11.09 17.74 -1.69
CA ALA A 24 12.17 18.57 -2.20
C ALA A 24 11.84 20.08 -2.24
N VAL A 25 10.55 20.44 -2.27
CA VAL A 25 10.06 21.83 -2.28
C VAL A 25 9.71 22.32 -0.88
N ASP A 26 8.92 21.55 -0.13
CA ASP A 26 8.42 21.88 1.21
C ASP A 26 9.52 21.74 2.28
N GLY A 27 10.45 20.80 2.08
CA GLY A 27 11.55 20.54 3.00
C GLY A 27 11.10 19.80 4.27
N GLY A 28 11.78 20.08 5.38
CA GLY A 28 11.55 19.43 6.67
C GLY A 28 12.42 18.19 6.91
N PRO A 29 12.30 17.57 8.09
CA PRO A 29 13.08 16.38 8.42
C PRO A 29 12.59 15.16 7.62
N TRP A 30 13.53 14.36 7.11
CA TRP A 30 13.22 13.08 6.46
C TRP A 30 12.71 12.03 7.46
N ASP A 31 13.06 12.15 8.73
CA ASP A 31 12.59 11.26 9.78
C ASP A 31 11.54 11.93 10.67
N GLY A 32 10.81 11.11 11.41
CA GLY A 32 9.74 11.56 12.30
C GLY A 32 8.35 11.06 11.89
N PRO A 33 7.36 11.26 12.77
CA PRO A 33 6.04 10.65 12.60
C PRO A 33 5.23 11.24 11.43
N VAL A 34 5.49 12.50 11.08
CA VAL A 34 4.78 13.32 10.06
C VAL A 34 5.64 13.54 8.79
N SER A 35 6.80 12.92 8.70
CA SER A 35 7.69 13.11 7.54
C SER A 35 7.08 12.60 6.22
N TRP A 36 7.38 13.34 5.14
CA TRP A 36 7.10 12.96 3.75
C TRP A 36 7.72 11.62 3.31
N ARG A 37 8.68 11.08 4.08
CA ARG A 37 9.27 9.75 3.85
C ARG A 37 8.22 8.66 3.70
N LYS A 38 7.18 8.65 4.53
CA LYS A 38 6.16 7.59 4.52
C LYS A 38 5.38 7.57 3.19
N PRO A 39 4.74 8.67 2.74
CA PRO A 39 4.10 8.70 1.41
C PRO A 39 5.03 8.27 0.27
N VAL A 40 6.29 8.69 0.29
CA VAL A 40 7.29 8.33 -0.73
C VAL A 40 7.54 6.84 -0.74
N THR A 41 8.00 6.29 0.39
CA THR A 41 8.45 4.90 0.45
C THR A 41 7.30 3.92 0.34
N PHE A 42 6.14 4.22 0.92
CA PHE A 42 4.96 3.36 0.82
C PHE A 42 4.40 3.38 -0.60
N GLY A 43 4.25 4.55 -1.24
CA GLY A 43 3.78 4.63 -2.62
C GLY A 43 4.63 3.80 -3.58
N VAL A 44 5.96 3.97 -3.52
CA VAL A 44 6.89 3.19 -4.36
C VAL A 44 6.85 1.71 -4.01
N SER A 45 6.98 1.35 -2.73
CA SER A 45 7.11 -0.05 -2.31
C SER A 45 5.84 -0.84 -2.58
N PHE A 46 4.67 -0.30 -2.23
CA PHE A 46 3.39 -0.97 -2.49
C PHE A 46 3.09 -1.06 -3.98
N GLY A 47 3.39 -0.01 -4.75
CA GLY A 47 3.19 -0.02 -6.18
C GLY A 47 4.03 -1.08 -6.89
N VAL A 48 5.33 -1.14 -6.58
CA VAL A 48 6.25 -2.16 -7.12
C VAL A 48 5.82 -3.56 -6.65
N THR A 49 5.47 -3.72 -5.37
CA THR A 49 5.04 -5.01 -4.81
C THR A 49 3.76 -5.51 -5.48
N LEU A 50 2.77 -4.65 -5.71
CA LEU A 50 1.54 -5.02 -6.41
C LEU A 50 1.81 -5.50 -7.84
N ILE A 51 2.68 -4.80 -8.58
CA ILE A 51 3.10 -5.23 -9.92
C ILE A 51 3.80 -6.60 -9.84
N ALA A 52 4.75 -6.76 -8.93
CA ALA A 52 5.51 -7.99 -8.76
C ALA A 52 4.62 -9.17 -8.36
N VAL A 53 3.69 -8.99 -7.42
CA VAL A 53 2.74 -10.04 -6.99
C VAL A 53 1.78 -10.39 -8.12
N ALA A 54 1.24 -9.40 -8.84
CA ALA A 54 0.37 -9.67 -9.99
C ALA A 54 1.10 -10.49 -11.07
N TRP A 55 2.38 -10.20 -11.30
CA TRP A 55 3.22 -10.93 -12.24
C TRP A 55 3.60 -12.32 -11.73
N ILE A 56 4.20 -12.46 -10.55
CA ILE A 56 4.66 -13.76 -10.02
C ILE A 56 3.49 -14.74 -9.89
N THR A 57 2.31 -14.25 -9.48
CA THR A 57 1.13 -15.09 -9.34
C THR A 57 0.57 -15.59 -10.68
N SER A 58 0.99 -15.06 -11.83
CA SER A 58 0.63 -15.61 -13.14
C SER A 58 1.28 -16.96 -13.42
N TYR A 59 2.35 -17.30 -12.70
CA TYR A 59 3.04 -18.59 -12.79
C TYR A 59 2.50 -19.63 -11.81
N LEU A 60 1.65 -19.22 -10.85
CA LEU A 60 1.12 -20.12 -9.83
C LEU A 60 -0.08 -20.91 -10.35
N ARG A 61 -0.19 -22.17 -9.94
CA ARG A 61 -1.34 -23.04 -10.21
C ARG A 61 -2.51 -22.71 -9.27
N VAL A 62 -3.08 -21.51 -9.45
CA VAL A 62 -4.26 -21.03 -8.70
C VAL A 62 -5.47 -21.00 -9.62
N GLY A 63 -6.64 -21.41 -9.11
CA GLY A 63 -7.89 -21.26 -9.86
C GLY A 63 -8.15 -19.79 -10.24
N PRO A 64 -8.60 -19.49 -11.48
CA PRO A 64 -8.64 -18.12 -12.01
C PRO A 64 -9.53 -17.17 -11.19
N ARG A 65 -10.64 -17.68 -10.63
CA ARG A 65 -11.54 -16.91 -9.77
C ARG A 65 -10.88 -16.53 -8.44
N LEU A 66 -10.21 -17.50 -7.80
CA LEU A 66 -9.50 -17.26 -6.54
C LEU A 66 -8.34 -16.28 -6.73
N ARG A 67 -7.52 -16.46 -7.77
CA ARG A 67 -6.44 -15.51 -8.09
C ARG A 67 -6.98 -14.09 -8.29
N THR A 68 -8.08 -13.97 -9.04
CA THR A 68 -8.72 -12.67 -9.30
C THR A 68 -9.18 -12.01 -8.00
N LEU A 69 -9.82 -12.76 -7.10
CA LEU A 69 -10.27 -12.26 -5.80
C LEU A 69 -9.09 -11.81 -4.94
N LEU A 70 -8.07 -12.66 -4.77
CA LEU A 70 -6.91 -12.36 -3.94
C LEU A 70 -6.16 -11.12 -4.45
N LEU A 71 -5.96 -11.00 -5.77
CA LEU A 71 -5.33 -9.82 -6.37
C LEU A 71 -6.20 -8.56 -6.26
N ALA A 72 -7.53 -8.69 -6.33
CA ALA A 72 -8.44 -7.56 -6.13
C ALA A 72 -8.33 -6.99 -4.72
N VAL A 73 -8.37 -7.87 -3.71
CA VAL A 73 -8.22 -7.48 -2.30
C VAL A 73 -6.83 -6.89 -2.07
N PHE A 74 -5.78 -7.53 -2.56
CA PHE A 74 -4.40 -7.04 -2.43
C PHE A 74 -4.23 -5.64 -3.05
N ALA A 75 -4.78 -5.42 -4.25
CA ALA A 75 -4.70 -4.12 -4.93
C ALA A 75 -5.50 -3.02 -4.20
N ALA A 76 -6.71 -3.36 -3.71
CA ALA A 76 -7.53 -2.43 -2.95
C ALA A 76 -6.85 -2.04 -1.63
N ASP A 77 -6.30 -3.03 -0.92
CA ASP A 77 -5.59 -2.81 0.33
C ASP A 77 -4.34 -1.93 0.13
N CYS A 78 -3.54 -2.20 -0.91
CA CYS A 78 -2.41 -1.34 -1.27
C CYS A 78 -2.81 0.12 -1.50
N ALA A 79 -3.96 0.34 -2.16
CA ALA A 79 -4.46 1.69 -2.42
C ALA A 79 -4.97 2.39 -1.14
N VAL A 80 -5.64 1.64 -0.26
CA VAL A 80 -6.11 2.14 1.04
C VAL A 80 -4.93 2.49 1.95
N GLU A 81 -3.92 1.63 2.03
CA GLU A 81 -2.71 1.85 2.80
C GLU A 81 -1.98 3.13 2.41
N VAL A 82 -1.62 3.24 1.13
CA VAL A 82 -0.93 4.42 0.60
C VAL A 82 -1.82 5.66 0.69
N GLY A 83 -3.13 5.52 0.44
CA GLY A 83 -4.10 6.60 0.52
C GLY A 83 -4.24 7.16 1.93
N GLY A 84 -4.40 6.29 2.94
CA GLY A 84 -4.52 6.69 4.35
C GLY A 84 -3.25 7.33 4.88
N ILE A 85 -2.08 6.79 4.52
CA ILE A 85 -0.77 7.39 4.87
C ILE A 85 -0.62 8.77 4.22
N THR A 86 -0.95 8.88 2.94
CA THR A 86 -0.89 10.13 2.19
C THR A 86 -1.81 11.17 2.83
N LEU A 87 -3.07 10.80 3.08
CA LEU A 87 -4.05 11.67 3.72
C LEU A 87 -3.54 12.23 5.06
N GLN A 88 -2.96 11.38 5.90
CA GLN A 88 -2.46 11.81 7.21
C GLN A 88 -1.21 12.69 7.11
N ALA A 89 -0.32 12.42 6.15
CA ALA A 89 0.82 13.29 5.88
C ALA A 89 0.37 14.71 5.47
N TRP A 90 -0.62 14.83 4.57
CA TRP A 90 -1.18 16.13 4.18
C TRP A 90 -1.93 16.84 5.31
N ARG A 91 -2.45 16.09 6.29
CA ARG A 91 -3.04 16.65 7.51
C ARG A 91 -2.01 17.05 8.57
N GLY A 92 -0.74 16.71 8.37
CA GLY A 92 0.32 17.00 9.33
C GLY A 92 0.25 16.14 10.61
N VAL A 93 -0.34 14.94 10.55
CA VAL A 93 -0.49 14.04 11.70
C VAL A 93 0.06 12.64 11.43
N PRO A 94 0.41 11.84 12.45
CA PRO A 94 0.95 10.51 12.25
C PRO A 94 -0.10 9.57 11.62
N SER A 95 0.31 8.76 10.64
CA SER A 95 -0.60 7.77 10.05
C SER A 95 -0.87 6.54 10.89
N HIS A 96 0.09 6.12 11.72
CA HIS A 96 0.03 4.90 12.52
C HIS A 96 0.09 5.24 14.00
N LEU A 97 -0.71 4.51 14.78
CA LEU A 97 -0.79 4.65 16.24
C LEU A 97 -1.27 6.05 16.69
N ASP A 98 -1.86 6.82 15.78
CA ASP A 98 -2.54 8.06 16.11
C ASP A 98 -3.99 7.78 16.46
N MET A 99 -4.35 8.09 17.70
CA MET A 99 -5.67 7.89 18.28
C MET A 99 -6.17 9.17 18.94
N GLU A 100 -5.62 10.34 18.57
CA GLU A 100 -5.97 11.63 19.18
C GLU A 100 -7.43 12.02 18.89
N THR A 101 -7.93 11.71 17.69
CA THR A 101 -9.34 11.93 17.31
C THR A 101 -10.03 10.64 16.84
N PRO A 102 -11.38 10.59 16.81
CA PRO A 102 -12.09 9.45 16.24
C PRO A 102 -11.75 9.18 14.77
N PHE A 103 -11.44 10.24 14.01
CA PHE A 103 -11.06 10.10 12.61
C PHE A 103 -9.64 9.54 12.47
N ASP A 104 -8.68 10.04 13.25
CA ASP A 104 -7.30 9.51 13.27
C ASP A 104 -7.28 8.04 13.69
N THR A 105 -8.07 7.71 14.72
CA THR A 105 -8.31 6.35 15.17
C THR A 105 -8.82 5.47 14.03
N ALA A 106 -9.82 5.91 13.28
CA ALA A 106 -10.39 5.13 12.18
C ALA A 106 -9.36 4.86 11.07
N VAL A 107 -8.56 5.87 10.71
CA VAL A 107 -7.48 5.71 9.73
C VAL A 107 -6.41 4.74 10.26
N SER A 108 -5.89 4.98 11.46
CA SER A 108 -4.87 4.15 12.12
C SER A 108 -5.29 2.68 12.21
N MET A 109 -6.54 2.42 12.64
CA MET A 109 -7.09 1.06 12.71
C MET A 109 -7.30 0.43 11.34
N THR A 110 -7.68 1.21 10.33
CA THR A 110 -7.82 0.72 8.96
C THR A 110 -6.46 0.26 8.40
N LEU A 111 -5.40 1.04 8.60
CA LEU A 111 -4.03 0.65 8.21
C LEU A 111 -3.54 -0.57 9.02
N ALA A 112 -3.87 -0.66 10.31
CA ALA A 112 -3.51 -1.83 11.11
C ALA A 112 -4.18 -3.12 10.60
N VAL A 113 -5.48 -3.04 10.26
CA VAL A 113 -6.22 -4.18 9.69
C VAL A 113 -5.72 -4.51 8.29
N GLY A 114 -5.44 -3.51 7.45
CA GLY A 114 -4.91 -3.69 6.10
C GLY A 114 -3.57 -4.42 6.10
N GLY A 115 -2.63 -3.99 6.95
CA GLY A 115 -1.39 -4.71 7.18
C GLY A 115 -1.60 -6.19 7.55
N GLY A 116 -2.59 -6.50 8.39
CA GLY A 116 -2.97 -7.88 8.70
C GLY A 116 -3.51 -8.65 7.48
N VAL A 117 -4.33 -8.01 6.65
CA VAL A 117 -4.85 -8.59 5.40
C VAL A 117 -3.70 -8.91 4.44
N LEU A 118 -2.72 -8.02 4.26
CA LEU A 118 -1.56 -8.27 3.39
C LEU A 118 -0.76 -9.47 3.86
N VAL A 119 -0.51 -9.59 5.16
CA VAL A 119 0.19 -10.75 5.73
C VAL A 119 -0.53 -12.05 5.37
N VAL A 120 -1.86 -12.10 5.53
CA VAL A 120 -2.66 -13.28 5.17
C VAL A 120 -2.58 -13.57 3.66
N LEU A 121 -2.80 -12.56 2.81
CA LEU A 121 -2.80 -12.74 1.36
C LEU A 121 -1.44 -13.22 0.82
N LEU A 122 -0.35 -12.60 1.27
CA LEU A 122 1.00 -12.99 0.87
C LEU A 122 1.34 -14.40 1.38
N THR A 123 0.90 -14.76 2.58
CA THR A 123 1.06 -16.13 3.10
C THR A 123 0.31 -17.13 2.24
N VAL A 124 -0.92 -16.83 1.81
CA VAL A 124 -1.69 -17.71 0.91
C VAL A 124 -0.96 -17.89 -0.42
N PHE A 125 -0.48 -16.82 -1.05
CA PHE A 125 0.30 -16.94 -2.29
C PHE A 125 1.60 -17.72 -2.10
N ALA A 126 2.31 -17.50 -0.98
CA ALA A 126 3.52 -18.24 -0.64
C ALA A 126 3.23 -19.74 -0.49
N VAL A 127 2.20 -20.12 0.26
CA VAL A 127 1.81 -21.53 0.44
C VAL A 127 1.42 -22.17 -0.89
N VAL A 128 0.70 -21.46 -1.76
CA VAL A 128 0.33 -22.00 -3.09
C VAL A 128 1.55 -22.17 -3.99
N SER A 129 2.62 -21.41 -3.80
CA SER A 129 3.85 -21.56 -4.62
C SER A 129 4.58 -22.88 -4.44
N PHE A 130 4.29 -23.63 -3.37
CA PHE A 130 4.85 -24.97 -3.14
C PHE A 130 4.04 -26.12 -3.77
N ARG A 131 2.99 -25.82 -4.54
CA ARG A 131 2.12 -26.80 -5.21
C ARG A 131 2.34 -26.81 -6.72
#